data_AF-A0A9P0YI26-F1
#
_entry.id   AF-A0A9P0YI26-F1
#
_cell.length_a   1.000
_cell.length_b   1.000
_cell.length_c   1.000
_cell.angle_alpha   90.00
_cell.angle_beta   90.00
_cell.angle_gamma   90.00
#
_symmetry.space_group_name_H-M   'P 1'
#
loop_
_entity.id
_entity.type
_entity.pdbx_description
1 polymer ?
#
loop_
_entity_poly.entity_id
_entity_poly.type
_entity_poly.pdbx_seq_one_letter_code
_entity_poly.pdbx_strand_id
1 'polypeptide(L)'
;MMRLKLPNGVTTSAQTRYLASVIRKYGKEGCADVTTRQNWQIRGVVLPDVPEILKGLEDVGLTSLQSGMDNVRNPVGNPVAGIDPEEIIDTRPYNNILSHFITANACGNPAFTNLPRKWNVCIVGSHDLYEHPHINDLAYIPAIKDERFGFNLLVGGFFSPKRCAEAIPLDAWVPADDILPICRAVLETFRDLGSRGNRQKTRMMWLIDELGIEGFREEVVKRMPRQDLERAAAQELIKKNWERREYLGVHPQKQKGYSFVGLHIPVGRIQADEMDELARLSDDYGSGELRLTVEQNIIIPNIENSNIKALLKEPLLHSDRFSPNPPILMKGLVACTGNQFCGQAIIETKGRAVKITQEVEEQVSVSQPVRMHWTGCPNSCGQVQVADIGFMGCMTRNKEGKTVEGVDVYMGGRIGSESHLGDVYMKGVPCEDLVPVIVELLVEHFGAVRREREDDEP
;
A
#
# COMPACT_ATOMS: atom_id res chain seq x y z
N MET A 1 13.93 9.40 -9.49
CA MET A 1 12.71 8.59 -9.23
C MET A 1 11.50 9.43 -9.55
N MET A 2 10.52 8.86 -10.25
CA MET A 2 9.23 9.50 -10.56
C MET A 2 8.09 8.61 -10.04
N ARG A 3 7.04 9.21 -9.46
CA ARG A 3 5.89 8.53 -8.85
C ARG A 3 4.59 9.03 -9.46
N LEU A 4 3.66 8.12 -9.73
CA LEU A 4 2.40 8.44 -10.39
C LEU A 4 1.28 8.82 -9.41
N LYS A 5 0.13 9.24 -9.97
CA LYS A 5 -1.19 8.98 -9.42
C LYS A 5 -1.77 7.79 -10.18
N LEU A 6 -2.21 6.77 -9.43
CA LEU A 6 -2.76 5.54 -9.94
C LEU A 6 -3.94 5.14 -9.05
N PRO A 7 -5.08 5.84 -9.15
CA PRO A 7 -6.23 5.59 -8.28
C PRO A 7 -6.62 4.12 -8.31
N ASN A 8 -6.85 3.54 -7.14
CA ASN A 8 -7.22 2.13 -6.99
C ASN A 8 -6.15 1.13 -7.49
N GLY A 9 -4.94 1.60 -7.81
CA GLY A 9 -3.84 0.79 -8.31
C GLY A 9 -4.05 0.18 -9.70
N VAL A 10 -5.03 0.65 -10.47
CA VAL A 10 -5.33 0.10 -11.81
C VAL A 10 -4.41 0.73 -12.86
N THR A 11 -3.77 -0.09 -13.69
CA THR A 11 -2.95 0.29 -14.84
C THR A 11 -3.34 -0.52 -16.06
N THR A 12 -3.02 -0.04 -17.25
CA THR A 12 -3.17 -0.81 -18.49
C THR A 12 -1.84 -1.43 -18.95
N SER A 13 -1.91 -2.39 -19.87
CA SER A 13 -0.75 -2.94 -20.58
C SER A 13 0.02 -1.85 -21.32
N ALA A 14 -0.67 -0.96 -22.05
CA ALA A 14 -0.05 0.16 -22.76
C ALA A 14 0.72 1.11 -21.82
N GLN A 15 0.12 1.46 -20.69
CA GLN A 15 0.78 2.27 -19.65
C GLN A 15 2.01 1.56 -19.08
N THR A 16 1.90 0.25 -18.83
CA THR A 16 2.98 -0.57 -18.29
C THR A 16 4.16 -0.66 -19.26
N ARG A 17 3.89 -0.89 -20.57
CA ARG A 17 4.91 -0.88 -21.64
C ARG A 17 5.56 0.48 -21.80
N TYR A 18 4.79 1.57 -21.68
CA TYR A 18 5.37 2.92 -21.71
C TYR A 18 6.35 3.11 -20.54
N LEU A 19 5.95 2.81 -19.31
CA LEU A 19 6.84 2.90 -18.15
C LEU A 19 8.08 2.00 -18.29
N ALA A 20 7.92 0.79 -18.86
CA ALA A 20 9.01 -0.13 -19.17
C ALA A 20 10.01 0.50 -20.16
N SER A 21 9.51 1.11 -21.23
CA SER A 21 10.33 1.81 -22.23
C SER A 21 11.15 2.96 -21.64
N VAL A 22 10.57 3.71 -20.70
CA VAL A 22 11.25 4.81 -20.00
C VAL A 22 12.40 4.28 -19.16
N ILE A 23 12.18 3.27 -18.31
CA ILE A 23 13.25 2.73 -17.45
C ILE A 23 14.30 1.97 -18.25
N ARG A 24 13.92 1.32 -19.37
CA ARG A 24 14.85 0.62 -20.27
C ARG A 24 15.94 1.54 -20.81
N LYS A 25 15.61 2.81 -21.07
CA LYS A 25 16.58 3.83 -21.53
C LYS A 25 17.77 4.01 -20.58
N TYR A 26 17.59 3.69 -19.29
CA TYR A 26 18.59 3.94 -18.25
C TYR A 26 19.40 2.70 -17.85
N GLY A 27 19.20 1.56 -18.51
CA GLY A 27 19.96 0.32 -18.26
C GLY A 27 19.98 -0.05 -16.78
N LYS A 28 21.19 -0.23 -16.22
CA LYS A 28 21.38 -0.60 -14.80
C LYS A 28 20.83 0.42 -13.78
N GLU A 29 20.64 1.67 -14.18
CA GLU A 29 20.07 2.72 -13.31
C GLU A 29 18.53 2.72 -13.33
N GLY A 30 17.95 2.01 -14.30
CA GLY A 30 16.51 1.90 -14.52
C GLY A 30 15.92 0.66 -13.87
N CYS A 31 14.88 0.86 -13.07
CA CYS A 31 13.98 -0.19 -12.60
C CYS A 31 12.65 0.45 -12.14
N ALA A 32 11.65 -0.38 -11.86
CA ALA A 32 10.37 0.04 -11.29
C ALA A 32 10.10 -0.64 -9.95
N ASP A 33 9.25 0.00 -9.13
CA ASP A 33 8.76 -0.57 -7.89
C ASP A 33 7.25 -0.35 -7.72
N VAL A 34 6.55 -1.40 -7.30
CA VAL A 34 5.22 -1.30 -6.70
C VAL A 34 5.35 -0.79 -5.26
N THR A 35 4.51 0.17 -4.89
CA THR A 35 4.56 0.83 -3.57
C THR A 35 3.47 0.36 -2.61
N THR A 36 3.64 0.64 -1.32
CA THR A 36 2.66 0.41 -0.25
C THR A 36 1.36 1.25 -0.33
N ARG A 37 1.17 1.95 -1.45
CA ARG A 37 -0.09 2.62 -1.81
C ARG A 37 -0.56 2.20 -3.20
N GLN A 38 -0.30 0.95 -3.58
CA GLN A 38 -0.68 0.34 -4.86
C GLN A 38 -0.40 1.26 -6.05
N ASN A 39 0.86 1.63 -6.23
CA ASN A 39 1.25 2.65 -7.20
C ASN A 39 2.60 2.30 -7.82
N TRP A 40 2.89 2.88 -8.98
CA TRP A 40 4.17 2.78 -9.66
C TRP A 40 5.16 3.85 -9.23
N GLN A 41 6.42 3.44 -9.11
CA GLN A 41 7.58 4.31 -9.09
C GLN A 41 8.61 3.84 -10.10
N ILE A 42 9.06 4.73 -10.99
CA ILE A 42 10.14 4.45 -11.96
C ILE A 42 11.44 5.14 -11.55
N ARG A 43 12.58 4.55 -11.92
CA ARG A 43 13.94 5.00 -11.57
C ARG A 43 14.82 5.16 -12.81
N GLY A 44 15.99 5.80 -12.64
CA GLY A 44 16.92 6.12 -13.72
C GLY A 44 16.71 7.47 -14.40
N VAL A 45 15.51 8.08 -14.26
CA VAL A 45 15.16 9.36 -14.90
C VAL A 45 16.20 10.46 -14.66
N VAL A 46 16.67 11.08 -15.75
CA VAL A 46 17.52 12.27 -15.76
C VAL A 46 16.69 13.53 -16.06
N LEU A 47 17.10 14.67 -15.51
CA LEU A 47 16.33 15.92 -15.61
C LEU A 47 16.01 16.36 -17.07
N PRO A 48 16.94 16.26 -18.04
CA PRO A 48 16.64 16.65 -19.43
C PRO A 48 15.53 15.84 -20.10
N ASP A 49 15.27 14.61 -19.64
CA ASP A 49 14.24 13.73 -20.20
C ASP A 49 12.85 14.02 -19.62
N VAL A 50 12.75 14.77 -18.53
CA VAL A 50 11.49 15.00 -17.80
C VAL A 50 10.39 15.60 -18.68
N PRO A 51 10.64 16.61 -19.54
CA PRO A 51 9.58 17.16 -20.40
C PRO A 51 8.95 16.10 -21.32
N GLU A 52 9.77 15.25 -21.94
CA GLU A 52 9.27 14.20 -22.84
C GLU A 52 8.57 13.08 -22.06
N ILE A 53 9.08 12.72 -20.88
CA ILE A 53 8.43 11.72 -20.03
C ILE A 53 7.05 12.21 -19.58
N LEU A 54 6.91 13.49 -19.21
CA LEU A 54 5.63 14.07 -18.83
C LEU A 54 4.62 14.02 -19.99
N LYS A 55 5.06 14.35 -21.20
CA LYS A 55 4.23 14.26 -22.41
C LYS A 55 3.81 12.81 -22.70
N GLY A 56 4.75 11.87 -22.69
CA GLY A 56 4.42 10.47 -22.94
C GLY A 56 3.55 9.85 -21.85
N LEU A 57 3.63 10.33 -20.59
CA LEU A 57 2.66 9.94 -19.55
C LEU A 57 1.26 10.42 -19.91
N GLU A 58 1.11 11.66 -20.34
CA GLU A 58 -0.18 12.22 -20.78
C GLU A 58 -0.76 11.45 -21.97
N ASP A 59 0.07 11.11 -22.96
CA ASP A 59 -0.33 10.35 -24.15
C ASP A 59 -0.94 8.98 -23.81
N VAL A 60 -0.51 8.35 -22.71
CA VAL A 60 -1.06 7.08 -22.21
C VAL A 60 -2.06 7.24 -21.05
N GLY A 61 -2.50 8.47 -20.76
CA GLY A 61 -3.50 8.76 -19.72
C GLY A 61 -2.99 8.64 -18.28
N LEU A 62 -1.70 8.83 -18.04
CA LEU A 62 -1.07 8.86 -16.72
C LEU A 62 -0.72 10.28 -16.28
N THR A 63 -0.60 10.49 -14.97
CA THR A 63 -0.04 11.73 -14.40
C THR A 63 0.86 11.44 -13.21
N SER A 64 1.89 12.26 -13.01
CA SER A 64 2.78 12.23 -11.84
C SER A 64 2.51 13.36 -10.85
N LEU A 65 1.47 14.16 -11.08
CA LEU A 65 1.22 15.36 -10.30
C LEU A 65 0.95 15.05 -8.81
N GLN A 66 1.53 15.90 -7.96
CA GLN A 66 1.19 15.97 -6.54
C GLN A 66 1.42 14.65 -5.77
N SER A 67 2.31 13.76 -6.23
CA SER A 67 2.51 12.42 -5.65
C SER A 67 3.51 12.38 -4.48
N GLY A 68 4.21 13.50 -4.25
CA GLY A 68 5.24 13.68 -3.23
C GLY A 68 4.88 14.72 -2.16
N MET A 69 5.89 15.18 -1.42
CA MET A 69 5.85 16.36 -0.53
C MET A 69 4.53 16.58 0.23
N ASP A 70 4.00 17.80 0.22
CA ASP A 70 2.87 18.25 1.03
C ASP A 70 1.61 18.33 0.18
N ASN A 71 1.25 17.15 -0.32
CA ASN A 71 0.13 16.93 -1.22
C ASN A 71 -0.71 15.73 -0.77
N VAL A 72 -1.89 15.62 -1.36
CA VAL A 72 -2.71 14.41 -1.32
C VAL A 72 -2.03 13.28 -2.09
N ARG A 73 -1.82 12.16 -1.41
CA ARG A 73 -1.14 10.96 -1.94
C ARG A 73 -2.09 10.12 -2.78
N ASN A 74 -1.62 8.95 -3.23
CA ASN A 74 -2.42 8.07 -4.07
C ASN A 74 -3.72 7.66 -3.35
N PRO A 75 -4.91 7.83 -3.96
CA PRO A 75 -6.16 7.30 -3.43
C PRO A 75 -6.15 5.78 -3.51
N VAL A 76 -6.11 5.13 -2.35
CA VAL A 76 -6.12 3.66 -2.24
C VAL A 76 -7.56 3.15 -2.24
N GLY A 77 -7.82 2.01 -2.89
CA GLY A 77 -9.12 1.35 -2.94
C GLY A 77 -8.97 -0.17 -2.97
N ASN A 78 -10.09 -0.89 -3.08
CA ASN A 78 -10.14 -2.34 -3.08
C ASN A 78 -9.39 -2.90 -4.32
N PRO A 79 -8.33 -3.73 -4.16
CA PRO A 79 -7.60 -4.29 -5.31
C PRO A 79 -8.47 -5.20 -6.19
N VAL A 80 -9.53 -5.79 -5.63
CA VAL A 80 -10.49 -6.66 -6.33
C VAL A 80 -11.83 -5.97 -6.60
N ALA A 81 -11.83 -4.64 -6.66
CA ALA A 81 -13.01 -3.82 -6.98
C ALA A 81 -13.64 -4.19 -8.34
N GLY A 82 -14.95 -4.37 -8.37
CA GLY A 82 -15.73 -4.71 -9.55
C GLY A 82 -15.63 -6.17 -9.99
N ILE A 83 -14.83 -7.01 -9.32
CA ILE A 83 -14.58 -8.40 -9.73
C ILE A 83 -14.83 -9.41 -8.62
N ASP A 84 -14.72 -9.02 -7.36
CA ASP A 84 -14.93 -9.90 -6.21
C ASP A 84 -16.43 -10.15 -5.93
N PRO A 85 -16.87 -11.41 -5.80
CA PRO A 85 -18.25 -11.74 -5.38
C PRO A 85 -18.66 -11.19 -4.02
N GLU A 86 -17.71 -10.97 -3.12
CA GLU A 86 -17.97 -10.51 -1.74
C GLU A 86 -17.69 -9.01 -1.53
N GLU A 87 -17.48 -8.24 -2.61
CA GLU A 87 -17.25 -6.81 -2.46
C GLU A 87 -18.47 -6.09 -1.92
N ILE A 88 -18.25 -5.07 -1.09
CA ILE A 88 -19.31 -4.20 -0.59
C ILE A 88 -19.74 -3.24 -1.70
N ILE A 89 -18.76 -2.57 -2.31
CA ILE A 89 -18.91 -1.62 -3.41
C ILE A 89 -17.65 -1.57 -4.27
N ASP A 90 -17.83 -1.29 -5.56
CA ASP A 90 -16.72 -0.97 -6.46
C ASP A 90 -16.14 0.40 -6.12
N THR A 91 -14.88 0.44 -5.67
CA THR A 91 -14.19 1.65 -5.23
C THR A 91 -13.63 2.48 -6.38
N ARG A 92 -13.49 1.91 -7.59
CA ARG A 92 -12.83 2.56 -8.73
C ARG A 92 -13.46 3.89 -9.13
N PRO A 93 -14.81 4.03 -9.23
CA PRO A 93 -15.43 5.31 -9.58
C PRO A 93 -15.04 6.42 -8.61
N TYR A 94 -15.07 6.13 -7.31
CA TYR A 94 -14.76 7.05 -6.22
C TYR A 94 -13.27 7.44 -6.18
N ASN A 95 -12.37 6.46 -6.33
CA ASN A 95 -10.94 6.72 -6.40
C ASN A 95 -10.56 7.56 -7.63
N ASN A 96 -11.21 7.31 -8.77
CA ASN A 96 -10.99 8.06 -10.01
C ASN A 96 -11.40 9.53 -9.86
N ILE A 97 -12.61 9.80 -9.36
CA ILE A 97 -13.07 11.18 -9.16
C ILE A 97 -12.23 11.92 -8.11
N LEU A 98 -11.75 11.24 -7.05
CA LEU A 98 -10.80 11.85 -6.11
C LEU A 98 -9.49 12.22 -6.80
N SER A 99 -8.91 11.33 -7.59
CA SER A 99 -7.66 11.61 -8.33
C SER A 99 -7.83 12.78 -9.32
N HIS A 100 -8.94 12.82 -10.04
CA HIS A 100 -9.30 13.93 -10.92
C HIS A 100 -9.47 15.25 -10.16
N PHE A 101 -10.15 15.23 -9.02
CA PHE A 101 -10.29 16.40 -8.16
C PHE A 101 -8.94 16.90 -7.64
N ILE A 102 -8.09 16.00 -7.11
CA ILE A 102 -6.76 16.32 -6.58
C ILE A 102 -5.87 16.91 -7.67
N THR A 103 -5.88 16.33 -8.86
CA THR A 103 -4.99 16.75 -9.95
C THR A 103 -5.63 17.76 -10.91
N ALA A 104 -6.87 18.19 -10.65
CA ALA A 104 -7.69 18.97 -11.59
C ALA A 104 -7.63 18.39 -13.02
N ASN A 105 -7.98 17.11 -13.17
CA ASN A 105 -7.91 16.37 -14.43
C ASN A 105 -6.50 16.44 -15.07
N ALA A 106 -5.46 16.17 -14.27
CA ALA A 106 -4.06 16.27 -14.67
C ALA A 106 -3.53 17.67 -15.06
N CYS A 107 -4.30 18.75 -14.86
CA CYS A 107 -3.83 20.14 -15.08
C CYS A 107 -3.14 20.77 -13.86
N GLY A 108 -3.25 20.15 -12.68
CA GLY A 108 -2.78 20.65 -11.40
C GLY A 108 -3.85 21.44 -10.64
N ASN A 109 -4.00 21.17 -9.33
CA ASN A 109 -4.97 21.86 -8.46
C ASN A 109 -4.25 22.65 -7.35
N PRO A 110 -3.93 23.94 -7.57
CA PRO A 110 -3.21 24.76 -6.58
C PRO A 110 -3.91 24.87 -5.23
N ALA A 111 -5.23 24.66 -5.17
CA ALA A 111 -6.00 24.73 -3.92
C ALA A 111 -5.52 23.71 -2.87
N PHE A 112 -4.92 22.59 -3.30
CA PHE A 112 -4.48 21.48 -2.45
C PHE A 112 -3.00 21.09 -2.66
N THR A 113 -2.19 21.98 -3.23
CA THR A 113 -0.75 21.74 -3.43
C THR A 113 0.13 22.32 -2.32
N ASN A 114 -0.44 23.11 -1.41
CA ASN A 114 0.26 23.76 -0.31
C ASN A 114 -0.35 23.37 1.06
N LEU A 115 -0.48 22.07 1.29
CA LEU A 115 -0.89 21.55 2.58
C LEU A 115 0.26 21.72 3.60
N PRO A 116 -0.01 21.72 4.91
CA PRO A 116 1.06 21.73 5.92
C PRO A 116 1.96 20.48 5.83
N ARG A 117 1.38 19.34 5.43
CA ARG A 117 2.09 18.07 5.28
C ARG A 117 1.37 17.11 4.32
N LYS A 118 2.00 15.97 4.02
CA LYS A 118 1.39 14.86 3.27
C LYS A 118 0.04 14.45 3.86
N TRP A 119 -0.87 14.04 2.99
CA TRP A 119 -2.20 13.58 3.38
C TRP A 119 -2.62 12.37 2.54
N ASN A 120 -2.99 11.28 3.19
CA ASN A 120 -3.31 9.97 2.60
C ASN A 120 -4.83 9.75 2.62
N VAL A 121 -5.38 9.17 1.56
CA VAL A 121 -6.81 8.86 1.45
C VAL A 121 -7.05 7.46 0.94
N CYS A 122 -8.09 6.82 1.45
CA CYS A 122 -8.58 5.55 0.95
C CYS A 122 -10.11 5.47 0.97
N ILE A 123 -10.67 4.64 0.09
CA ILE A 123 -12.09 4.32 0.06
C ILE A 123 -12.21 2.82 0.25
N VAL A 124 -12.98 2.40 1.26
CA VAL A 124 -13.18 0.99 1.56
C VAL A 124 -14.30 0.41 0.70
N GLY A 125 -14.04 -0.75 0.10
CA GLY A 125 -15.05 -1.56 -0.59
C GLY A 125 -14.97 -3.04 -0.30
N SER A 126 -14.13 -3.45 0.65
CA SER A 126 -13.92 -4.84 1.04
C SER A 126 -14.25 -5.06 2.52
N HIS A 127 -14.76 -6.25 2.86
CA HIS A 127 -14.84 -6.68 4.26
C HIS A 127 -13.45 -6.94 4.86
N ASP A 128 -12.48 -7.30 4.03
CA ASP A 128 -11.08 -7.58 4.38
C ASP A 128 -10.30 -6.34 4.84
N LEU A 129 -10.82 -5.14 4.51
CA LEU A 129 -10.16 -3.86 4.70
C LEU A 129 -8.76 -3.80 4.07
N TYR A 130 -8.65 -4.26 2.82
CA TYR A 130 -7.42 -4.18 2.00
C TYR A 130 -6.83 -2.77 1.91
N GLU A 131 -7.65 -1.76 2.13
CA GLU A 131 -7.32 -0.35 1.93
C GLU A 131 -6.66 0.30 3.17
N HIS A 132 -6.61 -0.45 4.27
CA HIS A 132 -6.05 -0.05 5.57
C HIS A 132 -6.60 1.30 6.07
N PRO A 133 -7.93 1.40 6.31
CA PRO A 133 -8.57 2.67 6.69
C PRO A 133 -8.01 3.28 7.98
N HIS A 134 -7.59 2.44 8.94
CA HIS A 134 -7.02 2.88 10.21
C HIS A 134 -5.74 3.71 10.08
N ILE A 135 -5.03 3.72 8.93
CA ILE A 135 -3.76 4.48 8.75
C ILE A 135 -3.80 5.54 7.65
N ASN A 136 -5.00 5.94 7.21
CA ASN A 136 -5.18 7.04 6.26
C ASN A 136 -5.63 8.32 6.97
N ASP A 137 -5.22 9.48 6.45
CA ASP A 137 -5.65 10.77 7.00
C ASP A 137 -7.16 10.97 6.78
N LEU A 138 -7.74 10.41 5.71
CA LEU A 138 -9.18 10.25 5.54
C LEU A 138 -9.49 8.85 4.99
N ALA A 139 -10.43 8.17 5.63
CA ALA A 139 -10.97 6.91 5.14
C ALA A 139 -12.50 7.00 5.01
N TYR A 140 -13.00 6.56 3.86
CA TYR A 140 -14.43 6.44 3.59
C TYR A 140 -14.88 5.01 3.89
N ILE A 141 -15.78 4.86 4.87
CA ILE A 141 -16.28 3.58 5.36
C ILE A 141 -17.72 3.38 4.86
N PRO A 142 -18.00 2.40 3.98
CA PRO A 142 -19.32 2.24 3.37
C PRO A 142 -20.38 1.95 4.44
N ALA A 143 -21.47 2.72 4.42
CA ALA A 143 -22.53 2.66 5.43
C ALA A 143 -23.89 3.07 4.85
N ILE A 144 -24.97 2.56 5.46
CA ILE A 144 -26.34 2.94 5.11
C ILE A 144 -26.89 3.87 6.18
N LYS A 145 -27.48 5.00 5.76
CA LYS A 145 -28.17 5.93 6.64
C LYS A 145 -29.49 6.35 6.05
N ASP A 146 -30.58 6.13 6.77
CA ASP A 146 -31.95 6.44 6.31
C ASP A 146 -32.21 5.90 4.88
N GLU A 147 -31.88 4.63 4.66
CA GLU A 147 -31.99 3.92 3.37
C GLU A 147 -31.10 4.46 2.23
N ARG A 148 -30.24 5.44 2.51
CA ARG A 148 -29.29 6.02 1.55
C ARG A 148 -27.92 5.37 1.71
N PHE A 149 -27.28 5.06 0.60
CA PHE A 149 -25.89 4.62 0.58
C PHE A 149 -24.94 5.81 0.69
N GLY A 150 -23.89 5.65 1.50
CA GLY A 150 -22.88 6.66 1.71
C GLY A 150 -21.71 6.13 2.51
N PHE A 151 -21.01 7.05 3.17
CA PHE A 151 -19.77 6.75 3.89
C PHE A 151 -19.72 7.40 5.26
N ASN A 152 -19.49 6.59 6.29
CA ASN A 152 -18.90 7.07 7.54
C ASN A 152 -17.45 7.50 7.32
N LEU A 153 -16.95 8.42 8.15
CA LEU A 153 -15.64 9.03 7.97
C LEU A 153 -14.73 8.80 9.16
N LEU A 154 -13.55 8.24 8.89
CA LEU A 154 -12.42 8.22 9.82
C LEU A 154 -11.37 9.23 9.40
N VAL A 155 -10.74 9.91 10.36
CA VAL A 155 -9.76 10.97 10.11
C VAL A 155 -8.49 10.84 10.95
N GLY A 156 -7.38 11.30 10.39
CA GLY A 156 -6.12 11.55 11.10
C GLY A 156 -5.13 10.39 11.15
N GLY A 157 -5.45 9.21 10.62
CA GLY A 157 -4.55 8.05 10.66
C GLY A 157 -3.19 8.33 10.02
N PHE A 158 -2.10 8.05 10.73
CA PHE A 158 -0.76 8.34 10.22
C PHE A 158 0.41 7.64 10.90
N PHE A 159 1.49 7.47 10.13
CA PHE A 159 2.83 7.12 10.64
C PHE A 159 3.86 8.24 10.45
N SER A 160 4.76 8.36 11.43
CA SER A 160 5.92 9.24 11.45
C SER A 160 6.98 8.72 12.44
N PRO A 161 8.23 9.21 12.38
CA PRO A 161 9.26 8.88 13.37
C PRO A 161 8.88 9.19 14.82
N LYS A 162 8.03 10.20 15.03
CA LYS A 162 7.70 10.72 16.37
C LYS A 162 6.46 10.07 16.98
N ARG A 163 5.46 9.76 16.13
CA ARG A 163 4.15 9.24 16.54
C ARG A 163 3.53 8.47 15.40
N CYS A 164 2.89 7.37 15.74
CA CYS A 164 1.94 6.65 14.92
C CYS A 164 0.57 6.75 15.61
N ALA A 165 -0.49 6.92 14.83
CA ALA A 165 -1.86 6.98 15.36
C ALA A 165 -2.83 6.38 14.34
N GLU A 166 -3.81 5.63 14.85
CA GLU A 166 -4.93 5.20 14.03
C GLU A 166 -5.89 6.36 13.75
N ALA A 167 -6.64 6.25 12.65
CA ALA A 167 -7.70 7.18 12.31
C ALA A 167 -8.85 7.04 13.30
N ILE A 168 -9.45 8.17 13.69
CA ILE A 168 -10.57 8.22 14.63
C ILE A 168 -11.85 8.65 13.92
N PRO A 169 -13.05 8.27 14.40
CA PRO A 169 -14.29 8.73 13.81
C PRO A 169 -14.41 10.26 13.84
N LEU A 170 -14.76 10.86 12.70
CA LEU A 170 -15.16 12.27 12.64
C LEU A 170 -16.58 12.49 13.19
N ASP A 171 -17.29 11.40 13.51
CA ASP A 171 -18.72 11.36 13.76
C ASP A 171 -19.50 12.08 12.64
N ALA A 172 -19.23 11.62 11.43
CA ALA A 172 -19.79 12.17 10.22
C ALA A 172 -20.14 11.07 9.21
N TRP A 173 -21.24 11.27 8.49
CA TRP A 173 -21.65 10.49 7.34
C TRP A 173 -21.94 11.41 6.16
N VAL A 174 -21.62 10.97 4.95
CA VAL A 174 -21.99 11.67 3.71
C VAL A 174 -22.62 10.70 2.72
N PRO A 175 -23.61 11.15 1.92
CA PRO A 175 -24.06 10.36 0.78
C PRO A 175 -22.93 10.20 -0.26
N ALA A 176 -23.04 9.18 -1.11
CA ALA A 176 -21.95 8.81 -2.01
C ALA A 176 -21.56 9.89 -3.05
N ASP A 177 -22.49 10.79 -3.39
CA ASP A 177 -22.27 11.95 -4.25
C ASP A 177 -21.48 13.08 -3.56
N ASP A 178 -21.51 13.15 -2.22
CA ASP A 178 -20.80 14.15 -1.42
C ASP A 178 -19.33 13.79 -1.10
N ILE A 179 -18.77 12.76 -1.75
CA ILE A 179 -17.39 12.32 -1.53
C ILE A 179 -16.35 13.41 -1.83
N LEU A 180 -16.56 14.22 -2.89
CA LEU A 180 -15.68 15.33 -3.24
C LEU A 180 -15.91 16.56 -2.36
N PRO A 181 -17.15 17.01 -2.11
CA PRO A 181 -17.45 18.04 -1.12
C PRO A 181 -16.76 17.83 0.23
N ILE A 182 -16.86 16.63 0.81
CA ILE A 182 -16.23 16.38 2.11
C ILE A 182 -14.70 16.30 2.03
N CYS A 183 -14.16 15.73 0.96
CA CYS A 183 -12.70 15.72 0.74
C CYS A 183 -12.16 17.14 0.71
N ARG A 184 -12.82 18.02 -0.06
CA ARG A 184 -12.51 19.45 -0.14
C ARG A 184 -12.56 20.10 1.23
N ALA A 185 -13.67 19.95 1.95
CA ALA A 185 -13.87 20.60 3.24
C ALA A 185 -12.78 20.19 4.26
N VAL A 186 -12.45 18.90 4.34
CA VAL A 186 -11.37 18.39 5.20
C VAL A 186 -10.00 18.94 4.79
N LEU A 187 -9.70 18.98 3.49
CA LEU A 187 -8.43 19.51 2.98
C LEU A 187 -8.30 21.01 3.20
N GLU A 188 -9.37 21.78 3.01
CA GLU A 188 -9.40 23.23 3.27
C GLU A 188 -9.20 23.51 4.77
N THR A 189 -9.88 22.78 5.65
CA THR A 189 -9.65 22.87 7.11
C THR A 189 -8.18 22.61 7.43
N PHE A 190 -7.60 21.53 6.92
CA PHE A 190 -6.20 21.20 7.18
C PHE A 190 -5.24 22.23 6.57
N ARG A 191 -5.50 22.71 5.36
CA ARG A 191 -4.68 23.70 4.67
C ARG A 191 -4.62 25.03 5.43
N ASP A 192 -5.79 25.49 5.87
CA ASP A 192 -5.98 26.82 6.45
C ASP A 192 -5.51 26.88 7.91
N LEU A 193 -5.75 25.82 8.68
CA LEU A 193 -5.54 25.83 10.13
C LEU A 193 -4.34 24.99 10.59
N GLY A 194 -3.86 24.05 9.78
CA GLY A 194 -2.82 23.12 10.22
C GLY A 194 -1.46 23.79 10.43
N SER A 195 -0.78 23.41 11.51
CA SER A 195 0.53 23.95 11.86
C SER A 195 1.57 23.75 10.75
N ARG A 196 2.35 24.81 10.48
CA ARG A 196 3.45 24.83 9.48
C ARG A 196 4.84 24.93 10.11
N GLY A 197 4.93 24.72 11.43
CA GLY A 197 6.17 24.80 12.19
C GLY A 197 7.01 23.51 12.10
N ASN A 198 7.27 22.88 13.24
CA ASN A 198 8.07 21.64 13.30
C ASN A 198 7.42 20.54 12.44
N ARG A 199 8.10 20.12 11.36
CA ARG A 199 7.65 19.10 10.39
C ARG A 199 7.15 17.80 11.03
N GLN A 200 7.66 17.41 12.20
CA GLN A 200 7.21 16.21 12.92
C GLN A 200 5.83 16.35 13.57
N LYS A 201 5.30 17.58 13.65
CA LYS A 201 4.00 17.94 14.25
C LYS A 201 3.07 18.67 13.26
N THR A 202 3.16 18.35 11.98
CA THR A 202 2.38 19.03 10.91
C THR A 202 1.38 18.12 10.19
N ARG A 203 1.23 16.86 10.61
CA ARG A 203 0.19 15.96 10.08
C ARG A 203 -1.18 16.30 10.67
N MET A 204 -2.25 15.98 9.94
CA MET A 204 -3.61 16.42 10.27
C MET A 204 -4.06 16.01 11.68
N MET A 205 -3.62 14.85 12.20
CA MET A 205 -3.94 14.44 13.57
C MET A 205 -3.49 15.46 14.62
N TRP A 206 -2.37 16.15 14.42
CA TRP A 206 -1.91 17.16 15.36
C TRP A 206 -2.85 18.38 15.42
N LEU A 207 -3.47 18.73 14.29
CA LEU A 207 -4.52 19.76 14.25
C LEU A 207 -5.79 19.26 14.96
N ILE A 208 -6.14 17.98 14.78
CA ILE A 208 -7.28 17.37 15.47
C ILE A 208 -7.05 17.35 16.98
N ASP A 209 -5.84 17.03 17.46
CA ASP A 209 -5.53 17.07 18.90
C ASP A 209 -5.63 18.51 19.46
N GLU A 210 -5.25 19.52 18.66
CA GLU A 210 -5.25 20.94 19.06
C GLU A 210 -6.68 21.50 19.17
N LEU A 211 -7.54 21.20 18.20
CA LEU A 211 -8.93 21.69 18.18
C LEU A 211 -9.89 20.81 18.99
N GLY A 212 -9.50 19.56 19.26
CA GLY A 212 -10.43 18.49 19.60
C GLY A 212 -11.22 18.02 18.38
N ILE A 213 -11.72 16.77 18.43
CA ILE A 213 -12.44 16.17 17.27
C ILE A 213 -13.70 16.95 16.89
N GLU A 214 -14.47 17.44 17.87
CA GLU A 214 -15.66 18.26 17.60
C GLU A 214 -15.29 19.64 17.03
N GLY A 215 -14.25 20.29 17.55
CA GLY A 215 -13.77 21.56 17.00
C GLY A 215 -13.27 21.41 15.56
N PHE A 216 -12.54 20.33 15.25
CA PHE A 216 -12.16 20.00 13.88
C PHE A 216 -13.39 19.74 12.99
N ARG A 217 -14.37 18.99 13.48
CA ARG A 217 -15.63 18.71 12.78
C ARG A 217 -16.39 20.00 12.46
N GLU A 218 -16.50 20.94 13.40
CA GLU A 218 -17.13 22.24 13.18
C GLU A 218 -16.45 23.03 12.07
N GLU A 219 -15.11 23.01 11.99
CA GLU A 219 -14.36 23.65 10.92
C GLU A 219 -14.59 23.01 9.55
N VAL A 220 -14.78 21.68 9.51
CA VAL A 220 -15.18 20.96 8.30
C VAL A 220 -16.60 21.33 7.89
N VAL A 221 -17.56 21.36 8.84
CA VAL A 221 -18.96 21.74 8.58
C VAL A 221 -19.05 23.11 7.92
N LYS A 222 -18.31 24.12 8.41
CA LYS A 222 -18.28 25.48 7.84
C LYS A 222 -17.88 25.53 6.36
N ARG A 223 -17.18 24.50 5.87
CA ARG A 223 -16.66 24.39 4.49
C ARG A 223 -17.48 23.44 3.61
N MET A 224 -18.48 22.76 4.15
CA MET A 224 -19.43 21.98 3.37
C MET A 224 -20.37 22.91 2.57
N PRO A 225 -20.85 22.51 1.38
CA PRO A 225 -21.66 23.38 0.51
C PRO A 225 -22.91 23.97 1.18
N ARG A 226 -23.56 23.20 2.06
CA ARG A 226 -24.76 23.59 2.80
C ARG A 226 -24.48 23.96 4.25
N GLN A 227 -23.21 23.98 4.64
CA GLN A 227 -22.76 24.16 6.02
C GLN A 227 -23.41 23.18 7.00
N ASP A 228 -23.72 21.99 6.51
CA ASP A 228 -24.22 20.85 7.26
C ASP A 228 -23.28 19.66 7.09
N LEU A 229 -23.28 18.79 8.09
CA LEU A 229 -22.64 17.48 8.02
C LEU A 229 -23.43 16.55 8.91
N GLU A 230 -24.00 15.53 8.31
CA GLU A 230 -24.75 14.52 9.03
C GLU A 230 -23.84 13.76 10.00
N ARG A 231 -24.36 13.39 11.17
CA ARG A 231 -23.66 12.51 12.12
C ARG A 231 -23.50 11.10 11.55
N ALA A 232 -22.53 10.34 12.08
CA ALA A 232 -22.22 9.00 11.56
C ALA A 232 -23.45 8.09 11.55
N ALA A 233 -23.52 7.21 10.56
CA ALA A 233 -24.49 6.13 10.50
C ALA A 233 -24.17 5.09 11.59
N ALA A 234 -25.20 4.56 12.23
CA ALA A 234 -25.04 3.51 13.24
C ALA A 234 -24.63 2.16 12.63
N GLN A 235 -25.00 1.91 11.36
CA GLN A 235 -24.74 0.65 10.67
C GLN A 235 -23.79 0.85 9.49
N GLU A 236 -22.55 0.40 9.69
CA GLU A 236 -21.58 0.21 8.61
C GLU A 236 -21.87 -1.09 7.86
N LEU A 237 -21.45 -1.17 6.60
CA LEU A 237 -21.61 -2.36 5.76
C LEU A 237 -20.47 -3.38 5.93
N ILE A 238 -19.43 -3.04 6.70
CA ILE A 238 -18.31 -3.96 6.95
C ILE A 238 -18.74 -5.03 7.96
N LYS A 239 -18.57 -6.31 7.58
CA LYS A 239 -18.72 -7.44 8.51
C LYS A 239 -17.50 -7.48 9.43
N LYS A 240 -17.69 -7.27 10.73
CA LYS A 240 -16.60 -7.28 11.72
C LYS A 240 -15.97 -8.66 11.91
N ASN A 241 -16.78 -9.72 11.89
CA ASN A 241 -16.28 -11.09 11.92
C ASN A 241 -15.95 -11.53 10.50
N TRP A 242 -14.77 -11.16 10.03
CA TRP A 242 -14.28 -11.49 8.69
C TRP A 242 -12.81 -11.90 8.76
N GLU A 243 -12.51 -13.04 8.16
CA GLU A 243 -11.13 -13.46 7.95
C GLU A 243 -10.63 -12.84 6.65
N ARG A 244 -9.51 -12.12 6.72
CA ARG A 244 -8.90 -11.51 5.55
C ARG A 244 -8.51 -12.60 4.54
N ARG A 245 -9.03 -12.51 3.33
CA ARG A 245 -8.80 -13.48 2.26
C ARG A 245 -7.45 -13.25 1.58
N GLU A 246 -6.84 -14.34 1.11
CA GLU A 246 -5.70 -14.29 0.22
C GLU A 246 -6.16 -13.96 -1.22
N TYR A 247 -5.49 -13.01 -1.88
CA TYR A 247 -5.77 -12.66 -3.28
C TYR A 247 -4.75 -13.24 -4.28
N LEU A 248 -3.63 -13.80 -3.81
CA LEU A 248 -2.67 -14.50 -4.67
C LEU A 248 -3.27 -15.83 -5.11
N GLY A 249 -2.89 -16.29 -6.30
CA GLY A 249 -3.45 -17.50 -6.90
C GLY A 249 -4.63 -17.18 -7.82
N VAL A 250 -5.32 -18.23 -8.26
CA VAL A 250 -6.47 -18.13 -9.17
C VAL A 250 -7.76 -18.06 -8.36
N HIS A 251 -8.57 -17.05 -8.63
CA HIS A 251 -9.85 -16.83 -7.94
C HIS A 251 -10.98 -16.59 -8.94
N PRO A 252 -12.19 -17.11 -8.71
CA PRO A 252 -13.33 -16.81 -9.55
C PRO A 252 -13.77 -15.34 -9.37
N GLN A 253 -14.14 -14.69 -10.46
CA GLN A 253 -14.80 -13.39 -10.41
C GLN A 253 -16.31 -13.56 -10.22
N LYS A 254 -17.00 -12.48 -9.85
CA LYS A 254 -18.47 -12.42 -9.83
C LYS A 254 -19.08 -12.55 -11.22
N GLN A 255 -18.32 -12.20 -12.27
CA GLN A 255 -18.69 -12.41 -13.67
C GLN A 255 -18.51 -13.89 -14.02
N LYS A 256 -19.61 -14.55 -14.38
CA LYS A 256 -19.59 -15.98 -14.74
C LYS A 256 -18.61 -16.25 -15.89
N GLY A 257 -17.73 -17.24 -15.69
CA GLY A 257 -16.76 -17.67 -16.70
C GLY A 257 -15.42 -16.94 -16.65
N TYR A 258 -15.24 -15.99 -15.72
CA TYR A 258 -14.02 -15.23 -15.53
C TYR A 258 -13.37 -15.49 -14.17
N SER A 259 -12.05 -15.34 -14.16
CA SER A 259 -11.17 -15.42 -13.00
C SER A 259 -10.21 -14.23 -12.98
N PHE A 260 -9.64 -13.97 -11.81
CA PHE A 260 -8.45 -13.15 -11.68
C PHE A 260 -7.30 -14.00 -11.13
N VAL A 261 -6.07 -13.59 -11.44
CA VAL A 261 -4.86 -14.23 -10.91
C VAL A 261 -4.00 -13.20 -10.20
N GLY A 262 -3.80 -13.40 -8.90
CA GLY A 262 -2.83 -12.63 -8.12
C GLY A 262 -1.43 -13.24 -8.24
N LEU A 263 -0.46 -12.42 -8.60
CA LEU A 263 0.94 -12.76 -8.80
C LEU A 263 1.80 -12.06 -7.75
N HIS A 264 2.64 -12.85 -7.09
CA HIS A 264 3.63 -12.31 -6.17
C HIS A 264 4.67 -11.49 -6.94
N ILE A 265 5.09 -10.37 -6.38
CA ILE A 265 6.24 -9.60 -6.86
C ILE A 265 7.21 -9.46 -5.69
N PRO A 266 8.41 -10.07 -5.71
CA PRO A 266 9.29 -10.07 -4.56
C PRO A 266 9.66 -8.64 -4.23
N VAL A 267 9.24 -8.21 -3.04
CA VAL A 267 9.38 -6.84 -2.52
C VAL A 267 8.99 -5.76 -3.53
N GLY A 268 8.07 -6.05 -4.45
CA GLY A 268 7.57 -5.14 -5.48
C GLY A 268 8.57 -4.67 -6.54
N ARG A 269 9.78 -5.26 -6.65
CA ARG A 269 10.83 -4.83 -7.60
C ARG A 269 10.61 -5.47 -8.98
N ILE A 270 10.61 -4.66 -10.04
CA ILE A 270 10.38 -5.12 -11.42
C ILE A 270 11.33 -4.41 -12.40
N GLN A 271 11.85 -5.15 -13.38
CA GLN A 271 12.67 -4.64 -14.50
C GLN A 271 11.85 -4.41 -15.76
N ALA A 272 12.39 -3.69 -16.75
CA ALA A 272 11.68 -3.34 -17.98
C ALA A 272 11.11 -4.56 -18.71
N ASP A 273 11.91 -5.62 -18.88
CA ASP A 273 11.50 -6.81 -19.62
C ASP A 273 10.39 -7.58 -18.88
N GLU A 274 10.42 -7.57 -17.55
CA GLU A 274 9.39 -8.17 -16.71
C GLU A 274 8.08 -7.37 -16.78
N MET A 275 8.16 -6.04 -16.87
CA MET A 275 6.97 -5.19 -17.11
C MET A 275 6.35 -5.48 -18.48
N ASP A 276 7.16 -5.68 -19.52
CA ASP A 276 6.67 -6.02 -20.85
C ASP A 276 6.02 -7.41 -20.90
N GLU A 277 6.58 -8.40 -20.19
CA GLU A 277 5.96 -9.72 -20.05
C GLU A 277 4.65 -9.66 -19.26
N LEU A 278 4.60 -8.93 -18.14
CA LEU A 278 3.36 -8.73 -17.39
C LEU A 278 2.28 -8.05 -18.25
N ALA A 279 2.66 -7.04 -19.04
CA ALA A 279 1.76 -6.40 -19.99
C ALA A 279 1.27 -7.40 -21.06
N ARG A 280 2.16 -8.22 -21.62
CA ARG A 280 1.78 -9.28 -22.57
C ARG A 280 0.81 -10.28 -21.95
N LEU A 281 1.08 -10.78 -20.75
CA LEU A 281 0.16 -11.69 -20.06
C LEU A 281 -1.22 -11.06 -19.83
N SER A 282 -1.27 -9.77 -19.50
CA SER A 282 -2.55 -9.08 -19.34
C SER A 282 -3.32 -8.92 -20.66
N ASP A 283 -2.62 -8.75 -21.80
CA ASP A 283 -3.22 -8.66 -23.14
C ASP A 283 -3.70 -10.05 -23.63
N ASP A 284 -2.86 -11.07 -23.47
CA ASP A 284 -3.10 -12.42 -24.01
C ASP A 284 -4.15 -13.19 -23.21
N TYR A 285 -4.19 -13.02 -21.88
CA TYR A 285 -5.06 -13.79 -21.00
C TYR A 285 -6.20 -12.98 -20.39
N GLY A 286 -5.98 -11.68 -20.14
CA GLY A 286 -6.94 -10.81 -19.47
C GLY A 286 -7.57 -9.80 -20.44
N SER A 287 -7.75 -8.57 -19.96
CA SER A 287 -8.32 -7.46 -20.74
C SER A 287 -7.33 -6.30 -20.95
N GLY A 288 -6.02 -6.56 -20.87
CA GLY A 288 -4.98 -5.52 -20.87
C GLY A 288 -4.96 -4.67 -19.58
N GLU A 289 -5.59 -5.13 -18.50
CA GLU A 289 -5.61 -4.47 -17.19
C GLU A 289 -4.64 -5.18 -16.23
N LEU A 290 -3.90 -4.42 -15.43
CA LEU A 290 -3.18 -4.92 -14.26
C LEU A 290 -3.55 -4.08 -13.04
N ARG A 291 -3.55 -4.70 -11.86
CA ARG A 291 -3.87 -4.01 -10.60
C ARG A 291 -2.76 -4.22 -9.58
N LEU A 292 -2.33 -3.12 -8.97
CA LEU A 292 -1.31 -3.13 -7.93
C LEU A 292 -1.95 -3.27 -6.55
N THR A 293 -1.26 -3.92 -5.62
CA THR A 293 -1.70 -4.06 -4.23
C THR A 293 -0.82 -3.28 -3.26
N VAL A 294 -1.29 -3.08 -2.03
CA VAL A 294 -0.51 -2.39 -0.98
C VAL A 294 0.59 -3.27 -0.39
N GLU A 295 0.51 -4.59 -0.55
CA GLU A 295 1.60 -5.52 -0.27
C GLU A 295 2.58 -5.66 -1.45
N GLN A 296 2.48 -4.75 -2.43
CA GLN A 296 3.42 -4.61 -3.54
C GLN A 296 3.35 -5.73 -4.59
N ASN A 297 2.22 -6.44 -4.65
CA ASN A 297 1.94 -7.50 -5.62
C ASN A 297 1.09 -6.98 -6.80
N ILE A 298 0.80 -7.87 -7.77
CA ILE A 298 -0.01 -7.57 -8.95
C ILE A 298 -1.17 -8.55 -9.09
N ILE A 299 -2.31 -8.10 -9.61
CA ILE A 299 -3.44 -8.92 -10.05
C ILE A 299 -3.67 -8.69 -11.54
N ILE A 300 -3.84 -9.78 -12.29
CA ILE A 300 -4.36 -9.75 -13.68
C ILE A 300 -5.82 -10.19 -13.62
N PRO A 301 -6.79 -9.28 -13.82
CA PRO A 301 -8.21 -9.60 -13.82
C PRO A 301 -8.70 -10.00 -15.22
N ASN A 302 -9.96 -10.43 -15.27
CA ASN A 302 -10.77 -10.61 -16.48
C ASN A 302 -10.23 -11.72 -17.38
N ILE A 303 -9.71 -12.79 -16.78
CA ILE A 303 -9.18 -13.94 -17.49
C ILE A 303 -10.31 -14.95 -17.70
N GLU A 304 -10.57 -15.35 -18.94
CA GLU A 304 -11.51 -16.44 -19.20
C GLU A 304 -11.03 -17.74 -18.55
N ASN A 305 -11.93 -18.46 -17.87
CA ASN A 305 -11.57 -19.67 -17.11
C ASN A 305 -10.90 -20.75 -17.97
N SER A 306 -11.23 -20.81 -19.26
CA SER A 306 -10.59 -21.71 -20.23
C SER A 306 -9.09 -21.44 -20.41
N ASN A 307 -8.64 -20.20 -20.20
CA ASN A 307 -7.27 -19.78 -20.44
C ASN A 307 -6.36 -19.97 -19.21
N ILE A 308 -6.92 -20.21 -18.02
CA ILE A 308 -6.17 -20.36 -16.77
C ILE A 308 -5.11 -21.46 -16.86
N LYS A 309 -5.45 -22.62 -17.44
CA LYS A 309 -4.49 -23.73 -17.57
C LYS A 309 -3.30 -23.38 -18.48
N ALA A 310 -3.51 -22.51 -19.46
CA ALA A 310 -2.44 -22.03 -20.33
C ALA A 310 -1.60 -20.96 -19.61
N LEU A 311 -2.25 -20.01 -18.93
CA LEU A 311 -1.56 -18.99 -18.12
C LEU A 311 -0.63 -19.61 -17.08
N LEU A 312 -1.11 -20.61 -16.33
CA LEU A 312 -0.32 -21.28 -15.29
C LEU A 312 0.90 -22.07 -15.82
N LYS A 313 1.09 -22.15 -17.15
CA LYS A 313 2.28 -22.74 -17.78
C LYS A 313 3.27 -21.69 -18.31
N GLU A 314 2.93 -20.40 -18.21
CA GLU A 314 3.79 -19.32 -18.70
C GLU A 314 5.12 -19.32 -17.94
N PRO A 315 6.28 -19.26 -18.64
CA PRO A 315 7.59 -19.33 -18.00
C PRO A 315 7.80 -18.30 -16.89
N LEU A 316 7.22 -17.10 -17.03
CA LEU A 316 7.31 -16.04 -16.02
C LEU A 316 6.75 -16.49 -14.67
N LEU A 317 5.64 -17.24 -14.66
CA LEU A 317 4.97 -17.70 -13.43
C LEU A 317 5.70 -18.84 -12.73
N HIS A 318 6.59 -19.54 -13.44
CA HIS A 318 7.47 -20.56 -12.90
C HIS A 318 8.84 -20.03 -12.47
N SER A 319 9.07 -18.73 -12.62
CA SER A 319 10.23 -18.08 -11.99
C SER A 319 10.02 -17.97 -10.48
N ASP A 320 11.13 -17.87 -9.74
CA ASP A 320 11.11 -17.55 -8.30
C ASP A 320 10.60 -16.13 -7.99
N ARG A 321 10.14 -15.40 -9.02
CA ARG A 321 9.72 -14.00 -8.92
C ARG A 321 8.21 -13.86 -9.03
N PHE A 322 7.58 -14.33 -10.11
CA PHE A 322 6.18 -13.98 -10.42
C PHE A 322 5.18 -15.11 -10.13
N SER A 323 5.38 -15.86 -9.04
CA SER A 323 4.56 -17.03 -8.73
C SER A 323 3.14 -16.65 -8.28
N PRO A 324 2.09 -17.36 -8.74
CA PRO A 324 0.75 -17.25 -8.18
C PRO A 324 0.61 -17.94 -6.82
N ASN A 325 1.59 -18.76 -6.41
CA ASN A 325 1.58 -19.44 -5.11
C ASN A 325 3.01 -19.53 -4.55
N PRO A 326 3.61 -18.39 -4.13
CA PRO A 326 4.92 -18.40 -3.51
C PRO A 326 4.83 -19.04 -2.10
N PRO A 327 5.97 -19.33 -1.47
CA PRO A 327 6.03 -19.64 -0.05
C PRO A 327 5.30 -18.62 0.83
N ILE A 328 4.73 -19.08 1.95
CA ILE A 328 3.74 -18.32 2.72
C ILE A 328 4.30 -17.02 3.32
N LEU A 329 5.57 -16.99 3.73
CA LEU A 329 6.17 -15.77 4.30
C LEU A 329 6.43 -14.74 3.20
N MET A 330 6.70 -15.18 1.97
CA MET A 330 6.83 -14.28 0.81
C MET A 330 5.50 -13.61 0.43
N LYS A 331 4.37 -14.31 0.61
CA LYS A 331 3.02 -13.74 0.35
C LYS A 331 2.79 -12.45 1.14
N GLY A 332 3.22 -12.44 2.40
CA GLY A 332 3.07 -11.32 3.33
C GLY A 332 4.27 -10.37 3.43
N LEU A 333 5.32 -10.58 2.63
CA LEU A 333 6.55 -9.80 2.70
C LEU A 333 6.40 -8.44 2.00
N VAL A 334 6.61 -7.37 2.76
CA VAL A 334 6.60 -5.99 2.26
C VAL A 334 7.93 -5.32 2.58
N ALA A 335 8.53 -4.60 1.64
CA ALA A 335 9.75 -3.85 1.89
C ALA A 335 9.76 -2.47 1.21
N CYS A 336 10.18 -1.46 1.98
CA CYS A 336 10.36 -0.12 1.44
C CYS A 336 11.55 -0.04 0.48
N THR A 337 11.84 1.14 -0.06
CA THR A 337 12.94 1.36 -1.00
C THR A 337 14.34 1.03 -0.45
N GLY A 338 14.61 1.32 0.83
CA GLY A 338 15.95 1.11 1.43
C GLY A 338 17.04 2.02 0.87
N ASN A 339 18.27 1.85 1.38
CA ASN A 339 19.42 2.70 1.03
C ASN A 339 19.96 2.48 -0.40
N GLN A 340 19.44 1.49 -1.14
CA GLN A 340 19.73 1.36 -2.57
C GLN A 340 19.40 2.66 -3.35
N PHE A 341 18.33 3.35 -2.95
CA PHE A 341 17.94 4.62 -3.61
C PHE A 341 17.46 5.72 -2.66
N CYS A 342 17.05 5.40 -1.43
CA CYS A 342 16.49 6.39 -0.51
C CYS A 342 17.59 7.01 0.37
N GLY A 343 17.86 8.30 0.19
CA GLY A 343 18.85 9.02 1.02
C GLY A 343 18.47 9.21 2.50
N GLN A 344 17.27 8.78 2.91
CA GLN A 344 16.85 8.77 4.33
C GLN A 344 16.95 7.38 4.96
N ALA A 345 17.23 6.35 4.18
CA ALA A 345 17.32 4.99 4.71
C ALA A 345 18.64 4.81 5.47
N ILE A 346 18.57 4.10 6.59
CA ILE A 346 19.70 3.75 7.43
C ILE A 346 20.31 2.44 6.93
N ILE A 347 19.48 1.52 6.42
CA ILE A 347 19.90 0.19 5.96
C ILE A 347 19.41 -0.13 4.53
N GLU A 348 20.02 -1.15 3.92
CA GLU A 348 19.45 -1.84 2.76
C GLU A 348 18.22 -2.65 3.20
N THR A 349 17.17 -2.71 2.37
CA THR A 349 15.95 -3.43 2.75
C THR A 349 15.50 -4.49 1.78
N LYS A 350 15.47 -4.22 0.47
CA LYS A 350 14.78 -5.10 -0.49
C LYS A 350 15.52 -6.41 -0.67
N GLY A 351 16.83 -6.34 -0.95
CA GLY A 351 17.65 -7.54 -1.12
C GLY A 351 17.74 -8.35 0.18
N ARG A 352 17.94 -7.65 1.31
CA ARG A 352 18.01 -8.26 2.64
C ARG A 352 16.71 -8.94 3.05
N ALA A 353 15.57 -8.29 2.87
CA ALA A 353 14.27 -8.83 3.25
C ALA A 353 13.99 -10.16 2.55
N VAL A 354 14.27 -10.24 1.24
CA VAL A 354 14.13 -11.48 0.47
C VAL A 354 15.08 -12.54 1.00
N LYS A 355 16.38 -12.23 1.09
CA LYS A 355 17.41 -13.18 1.55
C LYS A 355 17.08 -13.79 2.93
N ILE A 356 16.79 -12.94 3.92
CA ILE A 356 16.49 -13.39 5.28
C ILE A 356 15.20 -14.22 5.31
N THR A 357 14.17 -13.83 4.54
CA THR A 357 12.92 -14.59 4.49
C THR A 357 13.12 -15.98 3.90
N GLN A 358 13.93 -16.11 2.84
CA GLN A 358 14.29 -17.42 2.27
C GLN A 358 15.01 -18.31 3.29
N GLU A 359 16.03 -17.78 3.96
CA GLU A 359 16.80 -18.51 4.99
C GLU A 359 15.93 -18.94 6.20
N VAL A 360 14.87 -18.19 6.51
CA VAL A 360 13.89 -18.56 7.55
C VAL A 360 12.97 -19.68 7.07
N GLU A 361 12.44 -19.60 5.85
CA GLU A 361 11.54 -20.63 5.30
C GLU A 361 12.22 -22.00 5.09
N GLU A 362 13.53 -22.01 4.91
CA GLU A 362 14.36 -23.22 4.91
C GLU A 362 14.42 -23.91 6.28
N GLN A 363 14.18 -23.18 7.38
CA GLN A 363 14.29 -23.70 8.74
C GLN A 363 12.95 -24.01 9.39
N VAL A 364 11.87 -23.35 8.97
CA VAL A 364 10.54 -23.55 9.55
C VAL A 364 9.45 -23.67 8.50
N SER A 365 8.37 -24.35 8.88
CA SER A 365 7.10 -24.34 8.16
C SER A 365 6.05 -23.68 9.06
N VAL A 366 5.26 -22.76 8.51
CA VAL A 366 4.18 -22.07 9.21
C VAL A 366 2.92 -22.13 8.37
N SER A 367 1.77 -22.39 8.99
CA SER A 367 0.47 -22.42 8.29
C SER A 367 -0.26 -21.09 8.37
N GLN A 368 0.05 -20.27 9.39
CA GLN A 368 -0.51 -18.94 9.55
C GLN A 368 0.10 -17.97 8.53
N PRO A 369 -0.69 -17.06 7.93
CA PRO A 369 -0.21 -16.09 6.94
C PRO A 369 0.50 -14.90 7.63
N VAL A 370 1.64 -15.16 8.27
CA VAL A 370 2.43 -14.15 8.99
C VAL A 370 2.94 -13.08 8.02
N ARG A 371 2.62 -11.81 8.29
CA ARG A 371 3.02 -10.65 7.48
C ARG A 371 4.29 -10.04 8.06
N MET A 372 5.33 -10.01 7.24
CA MET A 372 6.63 -9.44 7.58
C MET A 372 6.86 -8.14 6.83
N HIS A 373 7.19 -7.06 7.54
CA HIS A 373 7.38 -5.76 6.90
C HIS A 373 8.74 -5.15 7.22
N TRP A 374 9.42 -4.65 6.19
CA TRP A 374 10.74 -4.02 6.29
C TRP A 374 10.68 -2.54 5.94
N THR A 375 11.21 -1.70 6.84
CA THR A 375 11.40 -0.26 6.59
C THR A 375 12.82 0.16 6.93
N GLY A 376 13.45 0.94 6.06
CA GLY A 376 14.87 1.29 6.20
C GLY A 376 15.13 2.41 7.20
N CYS A 377 14.10 3.10 7.69
CA CYS A 377 14.23 4.17 8.69
C CYS A 377 12.88 4.46 9.40
N PRO A 378 12.88 5.30 10.45
CA PRO A 378 11.69 5.63 11.25
C PRO A 378 10.52 6.30 10.54
N ASN A 379 10.66 6.69 9.26
CA ASN A 379 9.51 7.16 8.47
C ASN A 379 8.44 6.08 8.25
N SER A 380 8.81 4.80 8.44
CA SER A 380 7.92 3.64 8.33
C SER A 380 7.14 3.57 7.02
N CYS A 381 7.82 3.79 5.88
CA CYS A 381 7.19 3.65 4.56
C CYS A 381 6.76 2.20 4.27
N GLY A 382 7.45 1.22 4.88
CA GLY A 382 7.08 -0.20 4.88
C GLY A 382 6.06 -0.58 5.96
N GLN A 383 5.55 0.37 6.76
CA GLN A 383 4.43 0.17 7.69
C GLN A 383 4.68 -0.92 8.76
N VAL A 384 5.84 -0.96 9.40
CA VAL A 384 6.18 -2.02 10.37
C VAL A 384 5.22 -2.15 11.56
N GLN A 385 4.48 -1.08 11.88
CA GLN A 385 3.47 -1.07 12.93
C GLN A 385 2.22 -1.90 12.57
N VAL A 386 1.97 -2.22 11.31
CA VAL A 386 0.80 -3.06 10.93
C VAL A 386 1.17 -4.53 10.77
N ALA A 387 2.46 -4.85 10.83
CA ALA A 387 2.97 -6.19 10.58
C ALA A 387 2.84 -7.09 11.81
N ASP A 388 2.75 -8.39 11.55
CA ASP A 388 2.84 -9.39 12.61
C ASP A 388 4.28 -9.38 13.19
N ILE A 389 5.28 -9.30 12.30
CA ILE A 389 6.69 -9.04 12.64
C ILE A 389 7.24 -7.92 11.74
N GLY A 390 7.63 -6.80 12.33
CA GLY A 390 8.15 -5.64 11.61
C GLY A 390 9.64 -5.40 11.86
N PHE A 391 10.35 -4.86 10.87
CA PHE A 391 11.80 -4.63 10.94
C PHE A 391 12.12 -3.18 10.54
N MET A 392 12.49 -2.35 11.52
CA MET A 392 12.86 -0.96 11.31
C MET A 392 14.37 -0.77 11.38
N GLY A 393 14.96 -0.31 10.28
CA GLY A 393 16.41 -0.14 10.17
C GLY A 393 17.01 0.84 11.18
N CYS A 394 18.11 0.43 11.78
CA CYS A 394 18.94 1.21 12.68
C CYS A 394 20.43 0.89 12.47
N MET A 395 21.32 1.69 13.07
CA MET A 395 22.72 1.30 13.25
C MET A 395 22.87 0.68 14.64
N THR A 396 23.55 -0.45 14.73
CA THR A 396 23.81 -1.15 16.01
C THR A 396 25.28 -1.60 16.09
N ARG A 397 25.65 -2.29 17.17
CA ARG A 397 26.96 -2.92 17.32
C ARG A 397 26.81 -4.43 17.41
N ASN A 398 27.69 -5.17 16.72
CA ASN A 398 27.78 -6.62 16.87
C ASN A 398 28.52 -7.01 18.16
N LYS A 399 28.71 -8.32 18.40
CA LYS A 399 29.38 -8.87 19.58
C LYS A 399 30.84 -8.38 19.75
N GLU A 400 31.49 -8.01 18.66
CA GLU A 400 32.85 -7.45 18.63
C GLU A 400 32.88 -5.91 18.84
N GLY A 401 31.72 -5.28 19.02
CA GLY A 401 31.58 -3.84 19.19
C GLY A 401 31.67 -3.03 17.88
N LYS A 402 31.75 -3.68 16.71
CA LYS A 402 31.79 -3.02 15.40
C LYS A 402 30.40 -2.51 15.01
N THR A 403 30.33 -1.29 14.46
CA THR A 403 29.09 -0.74 13.93
C THR A 403 28.62 -1.54 12.72
N VAL A 404 27.40 -2.05 12.76
CA VAL A 404 26.76 -2.84 11.71
C VAL A 404 25.32 -2.37 11.49
N GLU A 405 24.74 -2.73 10.35
CA GLU A 405 23.31 -2.53 10.09
C GLU A 405 22.48 -3.47 10.97
N GLY A 406 21.46 -2.93 11.62
CA GLY A 406 20.55 -3.67 12.48
C GLY A 406 19.10 -3.27 12.27
N VAL A 407 18.22 -3.92 13.03
CA VAL A 407 16.80 -3.61 13.05
C VAL A 407 16.27 -3.54 14.48
N ASP A 408 15.36 -2.59 14.71
CA ASP A 408 14.38 -2.69 15.78
C ASP A 408 13.25 -3.60 15.29
N VAL A 409 13.00 -4.69 16.02
CA VAL A 409 11.93 -5.66 15.73
C VAL A 409 10.64 -5.17 16.38
N TYR A 410 9.58 -5.12 15.60
CA TYR A 410 8.22 -4.75 16.01
C TYR A 410 7.32 -5.99 16.04
N MET A 411 6.38 -6.07 16.98
CA MET A 411 5.34 -7.11 17.01
C MET A 411 3.98 -6.57 17.46
N GLY A 412 2.93 -7.35 17.19
CA GLY A 412 1.56 -7.08 17.66
C GLY A 412 0.71 -6.23 16.73
N GLY A 413 1.19 -5.95 15.51
CA GLY A 413 0.44 -5.23 14.50
C GLY A 413 -0.66 -6.10 13.89
N ARG A 414 -1.89 -5.60 13.86
CA ARG A 414 -3.05 -6.27 13.24
C ARG A 414 -3.69 -5.36 12.20
N ILE A 415 -4.29 -5.99 11.19
CA ILE A 415 -5.09 -5.32 10.14
C ILE A 415 -6.52 -5.90 10.14
N GLY A 416 -7.37 -5.44 9.23
CA GLY A 416 -8.79 -5.80 9.26
C GLY A 416 -9.56 -4.95 10.27
N SER A 417 -10.78 -5.40 10.63
CA SER A 417 -11.67 -4.66 11.54
C SER A 417 -11.12 -4.56 12.96
N GLU A 418 -10.28 -5.51 13.38
CA GLU A 418 -9.63 -5.56 14.70
C GLU A 418 -8.19 -5.03 14.64
N SER A 419 -7.98 -3.94 13.88
CA SER A 419 -6.66 -3.35 13.66
C SER A 419 -6.00 -2.94 14.98
N HIS A 420 -4.66 -2.98 14.97
CA HIS A 420 -3.86 -2.59 16.11
C HIS A 420 -2.46 -2.22 15.63
N LEU A 421 -1.87 -1.17 16.21
CA LEU A 421 -0.50 -0.79 15.92
C LEU A 421 0.46 -1.55 16.83
N GLY A 422 1.36 -2.31 16.21
CA GLY A 422 2.45 -2.99 16.91
C GLY A 422 3.52 -2.03 17.41
N ASP A 423 4.24 -2.48 18.43
CA ASP A 423 5.28 -1.74 19.13
C ASP A 423 6.64 -2.43 19.01
N VAL A 424 7.69 -1.71 19.39
CA VAL A 424 9.05 -2.27 19.44
C VAL A 424 9.10 -3.37 20.48
N TYR A 425 9.43 -4.58 20.02
CA TYR A 425 9.62 -5.77 20.84
C TYR A 425 11.11 -5.98 21.19
N MET A 426 12.02 -5.81 20.23
CA MET A 426 13.47 -5.85 20.45
C MET A 426 14.17 -4.69 19.74
N LYS A 427 15.24 -4.16 20.33
CA LYS A 427 16.00 -3.05 19.74
C LYS A 427 17.38 -3.48 19.26
N GLY A 428 17.82 -2.90 18.16
CA GLY A 428 19.21 -2.96 17.71
C GLY A 428 19.72 -4.37 17.42
N VAL A 429 18.88 -5.27 16.92
CA VAL A 429 19.27 -6.63 16.53
C VAL A 429 20.16 -6.54 15.28
N PRO A 430 21.43 -6.99 15.31
CA PRO A 430 22.26 -7.03 14.12
C PRO A 430 21.59 -7.87 13.02
N CYS A 431 21.63 -7.40 11.77
CA CYS A 431 20.98 -8.13 10.68
C CYS A 431 21.59 -9.52 10.44
N GLU A 432 22.86 -9.71 10.79
CA GLU A 432 23.56 -11.01 10.75
C GLU A 432 23.03 -12.03 11.78
N ASP A 433 22.38 -11.56 12.85
CA ASP A 433 21.81 -12.39 13.92
C ASP A 433 20.29 -12.57 13.77
N LEU A 434 19.67 -12.03 12.71
CA LEU A 434 18.21 -11.87 12.66
C LEU A 434 17.44 -13.16 12.31
N VAL A 435 18.02 -14.03 11.49
CA VAL A 435 17.37 -15.30 11.08
C VAL A 435 16.95 -16.17 12.27
N PRO A 436 17.84 -16.53 13.22
CA PRO A 436 17.45 -17.34 14.37
C PRO A 436 16.39 -16.63 15.22
N VAL A 437 16.47 -15.30 15.34
CA VAL A 437 15.47 -14.50 16.06
C VAL A 437 14.08 -14.65 15.43
N ILE A 438 13.97 -14.55 14.10
CA ILE A 438 12.69 -14.70 13.40
C ILE A 438 12.17 -16.14 13.55
N VAL A 439 13.04 -17.14 13.43
CA VAL A 439 12.68 -18.55 13.60
C VAL A 439 12.06 -18.80 14.97
N GLU A 440 12.67 -18.31 16.06
CA GLU A 440 12.10 -18.46 17.40
C GLU A 440 10.75 -17.75 17.53
N LEU A 441 10.63 -16.51 17.04
CA LEU A 441 9.36 -15.78 17.09
C LEU A 441 8.24 -16.51 16.36
N LEU A 442 8.54 -17.10 15.20
CA LEU A 442 7.57 -17.89 14.42
C LEU A 442 7.13 -19.15 15.17
N VAL A 443 8.07 -19.86 15.82
CA VAL A 443 7.77 -21.06 16.61
C VAL A 443 6.94 -20.72 17.85
N GLU A 444 7.36 -19.71 18.61
CA GLU A 444 6.74 -19.37 19.91
C GLU A 444 5.38 -18.68 19.77
N HIS A 445 5.19 -17.84 18.74
CA HIS A 445 4.00 -16.98 18.63
C HIS A 445 3.07 -17.32 17.46
N PHE A 446 3.56 -18.00 16.43
CA PHE A 446 2.81 -18.24 15.19
C PHE A 446 2.65 -19.73 14.84
N GLY A 447 3.03 -20.62 15.77
CA GLY A 447 2.86 -22.06 15.62
C GLY A 447 3.69 -22.68 14.50
N ALA A 448 4.82 -22.08 14.16
CA ALA A 448 5.72 -22.65 13.17
C ALA A 448 6.40 -23.92 13.72
N VAL A 449 6.65 -24.88 12.83
CA VAL A 449 7.33 -26.14 13.12
C VAL A 449 8.68 -26.13 12.42
N ARG A 450 9.75 -26.42 13.17
CA ARG A 450 11.10 -26.55 12.61
C ARG A 450 11.15 -27.71 11.62
N ARG A 451 11.78 -27.48 10.47
CA ARG A 451 12.08 -28.54 9.52
C ARG A 451 13.23 -29.37 10.08
N GLU A 452 13.10 -30.69 10.03
CA GLU A 452 14.23 -31.58 10.29
C GLU A 452 15.29 -31.31 9.23
N ARG A 453 16.53 -30.99 9.64
CA ARG A 453 17.65 -31.10 8.71
C ARG A 453 17.85 -32.60 8.51
N GLU A 454 17.84 -33.07 7.26
CA GLU A 454 18.54 -34.31 6.95
C GLU A 454 20.00 -34.05 7.36
N ASP A 455 20.40 -34.56 8.51
CA ASP A 455 21.79 -34.59 8.90
C ASP A 455 22.50 -35.39 7.81
N ASP A 456 23.40 -34.74 7.07
CA ASP A 456 24.38 -35.43 6.24
C ASP A 456 25.10 -36.44 7.15
N GLU A 457 24.72 -37.71 7.07
CA GLU A 457 25.43 -38.79 7.73
C GLU A 457 26.90 -38.74 7.24
N PRO A 458 27.87 -38.84 8.18
CA PRO A 458 29.28 -38.47 7.94
C PRO A 458 30.04 -39.33 6.93
#